data_AF-A0A268TGD8-F1
#
_entry.id   AF-A0A268TGD8-F1
#
_cell.length_a   1.000
_cell.length_b   1.000
_cell.length_c   1.000
_cell.angle_alpha   90.00
_cell.angle_beta   90.00
_cell.angle_gamma   90.00
#
_symmetry.space_group_name_H-M   'P 1'
#
loop_
_entity.id
_entity.type
_entity.pdbx_description
1 polymer ?
#
loop_
_entity_poly.entity_id
_entity_poly.type
_entity_poly.pdbx_seq_one_letter_code
_entity_poly.pdbx_strand_id
1 'polypeptide(L)' 'MEKIYKKLQDILELDVINDKDLLEDFEDWDSLSIITLITFLDKEYGIVLYTNEIKSAKTVGDLVALIQKKR' A
#
# COMPACT_ATOMS: atom_id res chain seq x y z
N MET A 1 -1.16 -0.28 12.69
CA MET A 1 -1.70 0.32 11.45
C MET A 1 -0.91 1.53 11.04
N GLU A 2 -0.51 2.41 11.97
CA GLU A 2 0.28 3.62 11.67
C GLU A 2 1.51 3.39 10.81
N LYS A 3 2.26 2.28 10.98
CA LYS A 3 3.43 1.98 10.15
C LYS A 3 3.10 1.83 8.64
N ILE A 4 1.96 1.24 8.29
CA ILE A 4 1.58 1.04 6.87
C ILE A 4 1.19 2.38 6.26
N TYR A 5 0.33 3.15 6.94
CA TYR A 5 -0.06 4.49 6.49
C TYR A 5 1.15 5.40 6.33
N LYS A 6 2.05 5.42 7.32
CA LYS A 6 3.28 6.21 7.28
C LYS A 6 4.20 5.77 6.14
N LYS A 7 4.30 4.47 5.88
CA LYS A 7 5.10 3.98 4.75
C LYS A 7 4.45 4.33 3.41
N LEU A 8 3.13 4.30 3.32
CA LEU A 8 2.40 4.65 2.11
C LEU A 8 2.49 6.16 1.82
N GLN A 9 2.41 7.00 2.86
CA GLN A 9 2.70 8.43 2.80
C GLN A 9 4.12 8.71 2.29
N ASP A 10 5.12 7.99 2.81
CA ASP A 10 6.52 8.08 2.40
C ASP A 10 6.73 7.64 0.94
N ILE A 11 6.05 6.58 0.50
CA ILE A 11 6.15 6.06 -0.89
C ILE A 11 5.46 6.99 -1.88
N LEU A 12 4.29 7.53 -1.51
CA LEU A 12 3.47 8.38 -2.37
C LEU A 12 3.82 9.87 -2.26
N GLU A 13 4.81 10.23 -1.42
CA GLU A 13 5.17 11.61 -1.09
C GLU A 13 3.97 12.48 -0.65
N LEU A 14 3.04 11.89 0.11
CA LEU A 14 1.81 12.54 0.60
C LEU A 14 1.87 12.81 2.10
N ASP A 15 1.44 14.00 2.49
CA ASP A 15 1.33 14.38 3.91
C ASP A 15 0.09 13.74 4.57
N VAL A 16 -1.02 13.62 3.81
CA VAL A 16 -2.29 13.06 4.28
C VAL A 16 -2.83 12.09 3.24
N ILE A 17 -3.30 10.94 3.73
CA ILE A 17 -3.87 9.87 2.92
C ILE A 17 -5.13 9.35 3.61
N ASN A 18 -6.24 9.27 2.87
CA ASN A 18 -7.51 8.75 3.37
C ASN A 18 -7.77 7.36 2.78
N ASP A 19 -8.52 6.54 3.51
CA ASP A 19 -8.93 5.21 3.08
C ASP A 19 -9.78 5.21 1.79
N LYS A 20 -10.42 6.34 1.47
CA LYS A 20 -11.28 6.53 0.29
C LYS A 20 -10.51 7.00 -0.94
N ASP A 21 -9.27 7.43 -0.78
CA ASP A 21 -8.48 7.91 -1.90
C ASP A 21 -8.14 6.74 -2.83
N LEU A 22 -8.26 7.00 -4.14
CA LEU A 22 -8.01 6.02 -5.18
C LEU A 22 -6.50 5.90 -5.42
N LEU A 23 -5.99 4.68 -5.38
CA LEU A 23 -4.57 4.44 -5.62
C LEU A 23 -4.17 4.79 -7.05
N GLU A 24 -5.06 4.56 -8.01
CA GLU A 24 -4.85 4.91 -9.43
C GLU A 24 -4.78 6.42 -9.71
N ASP A 25 -5.25 7.26 -8.79
CA ASP A 25 -5.24 8.72 -8.95
C ASP A 25 -3.90 9.33 -8.52
N PHE A 26 -3.13 8.60 -7.71
CA PHE A 26 -1.80 9.05 -7.29
C PHE A 26 -0.79 8.86 -8.42
N GLU A 27 -0.15 9.96 -8.84
CA GLU A 27 0.91 9.94 -9.84
C GLU A 27 2.10 9.06 -9.42
N ASP A 28 2.43 9.09 -8.12
CA ASP A 28 3.50 8.27 -7.54
C ASP A 28 3.12 6.80 -7.34
N TRP A 29 1.87 6.39 -7.61
CA TRP A 29 1.44 5.00 -7.50
C TRP A 29 1.83 4.18 -8.73
N ASP A 30 3.11 3.88 -8.79
CA ASP A 30 3.71 3.15 -9.89
C ASP A 30 4.23 1.77 -9.49
N SER A 31 4.75 1.01 -10.46
CA SER A 31 5.26 -0.35 -10.20
C SER A 31 6.36 -0.37 -9.12
N LEU A 32 7.18 0.70 -9.04
CA LEU A 32 8.23 0.84 -8.03
C LEU A 32 7.66 1.00 -6.61
N SER A 33 6.64 1.83 -6.47
CA SER A 33 5.91 2.08 -5.22
C SER A 33 5.27 0.80 -4.69
N ILE A 34 4.67 0.02 -5.60
CA ILE A 34 4.11 -1.30 -5.29
C ILE A 34 5.20 -2.27 -4.82
N ILE A 35 6.33 -2.37 -5.52
CA ILE A 35 7.44 -3.26 -5.13
C ILE A 35 8.02 -2.86 -3.76
N THR A 36 8.15 -1.56 -3.52
CA THR A 36 8.66 -1.02 -2.25
C THR A 36 7.74 -1.39 -1.09
N LEU A 37 6.43 -1.26 -1.30
CA LEU A 37 5.43 -1.68 -0.32
C LEU A 37 5.48 -3.20 -0.07
N ILE A 38 5.52 -4.03 -1.11
CA ILE A 38 5.62 -5.49 -0.97
C ILE A 38 6.87 -5.87 -0.17
N THR A 39 8.02 -5.28 -0.51
CA THR A 39 9.29 -5.54 0.17
C THR A 39 9.25 -5.11 1.63
N PHE A 40 8.61 -3.98 1.93
CA PHE A 40 8.42 -3.52 3.29
C PHE A 40 7.53 -4.48 4.09
N LEU A 41 6.43 -4.96 3.50
CA LEU A 41 5.52 -5.89 4.16
C LEU A 41 6.15 -7.27 4.40
N ASP A 42 6.92 -7.75 3.44
CA ASP A 42 7.70 -8.98 3.56
C ASP A 42 8.73 -8.86 4.71
N LYS A 43 9.48 -7.76 4.77
CA LYS A 43 10.51 -7.57 5.81
C LYS A 43 9.95 -7.30 7.21
N GLU A 44 8.95 -6.42 7.32
CA GLU A 44 8.41 -6.01 8.63
C GLU A 44 7.39 -7.00 9.20
N TYR A 45 6.63 -7.68 8.32
CA TYR A 45 5.51 -8.52 8.72
C TYR A 45 5.59 -9.97 8.20
N GLY A 46 6.53 -10.31 7.31
CA GLY A 46 6.60 -11.62 6.67
C GLY A 46 5.46 -11.86 5.67
N ILE A 47 4.79 -10.80 5.22
CA ILE A 47 3.63 -10.89 4.32
C ILE A 47 4.09 -10.67 2.87
N VAL A 48 3.93 -11.69 2.04
CA VAL A 48 4.16 -11.59 0.59
C VAL A 48 2.85 -11.24 -0.10
N LEU A 49 2.77 -10.03 -0.64
CA LEU A 49 1.68 -9.60 -1.53
C LEU A 49 2.14 -9.63 -2.98
N TYR A 50 1.23 -10.02 -3.86
CA TYR A 50 1.46 -9.95 -5.29
C TYR A 50 0.89 -8.65 -5.89
N THR A 51 1.54 -8.17 -6.94
CA THR A 51 1.06 -7.02 -7.75
C THR A 51 -0.39 -7.18 -8.19
N ASN A 52 -0.85 -8.40 -8.50
CA ASN A 52 -2.25 -8.64 -8.86
C ASN A 52 -3.24 -8.44 -7.70
N GLU A 53 -2.83 -8.76 -6.47
CA GLU A 53 -3.65 -8.52 -5.28
C GLU A 53 -3.74 -7.01 -5.00
N ILE A 54 -2.61 -6.33 -5.11
CA ILE A 54 -2.51 -4.88 -4.93
C ILE A 54 -3.29 -4.13 -6.02
N LYS A 55 -3.22 -4.57 -7.28
CA LYS A 55 -4.04 -4.03 -8.37
C LYS A 55 -5.54 -4.31 -8.22
N SER A 56 -5.91 -5.29 -7.40
CA SER A 56 -7.32 -5.52 -7.07
C SER A 56 -7.82 -4.50 -6.03
N ALA A 57 -6.92 -3.92 -5.22
CA ALA A 57 -7.24 -2.81 -4.34
C ALA A 57 -7.34 -1.50 -5.12
N LYS A 58 -8.53 -0.91 -5.08
CA LYS A 58 -8.80 0.39 -5.72
C LYS A 58 -8.44 1.56 -4.84
N THR A 59 -8.68 1.44 -3.54
CA THR A 59 -8.43 2.50 -2.58
C THR A 59 -7.37 2.10 -1.58
N VAL A 60 -6.82 3.10 -0.91
CA VAL A 60 -5.89 2.93 0.20
C VAL A 60 -6.48 2.04 1.29
N GLY A 61 -7.75 2.22 1.62
CA GLY A 61 -8.46 1.41 2.60
C GLY A 61 -8.51 -0.06 2.21
N ASP A 62 -8.74 -0.35 0.92
CA ASP A 62 -8.77 -1.72 0.42
C ASP A 62 -7.39 -2.38 0.49
N LEU A 63 -6.33 -1.65 0.15
CA LEU A 63 -4.95 -2.09 0.27
C LEU A 63 -4.57 -2.40 1.72
N VAL A 64 -4.92 -1.52 2.66
CA VAL A 64 -4.68 -1.73 4.10
C VAL A 64 -5.49 -2.91 4.61
N ALA A 65 -6.72 -3.10 4.15
CA ALA A 65 -7.57 -4.24 4.49
C ALA A 65 -7.01 -5.56 3.94
N LEU A 66 -6.46 -5.58 2.71
CA LEU A 66 -5.78 -6.74 2.13
C LEU A 66 -4.58 -7.15 2.99
N ILE A 67 -3.76 -6.19 3.40
CA ILE A 67 -2.60 -6.43 4.28
C ILE A 67 -3.08 -7.02 5.62
N GLN A 68 -4.13 -6.44 6.20
CA GLN A 68 -4.73 -6.92 7.44
C GLN A 68 -5.23 -8.35 7.35
N LYS A 69 -5.87 -8.71 6.25
CA LYS A 69 -6.44 -10.04 6.05
C LYS A 69 -5.36 -11.13 5.92
N LYS A 70 -4.15 -10.76 5.53
CA LYS A 70 -3.00 -11.66 5.37
C LYS A 70 -2.12 -11.77 6.62
N ARG A 71 -2.38 -10.95 7.64
CA ARG A 71 -1.71 -10.99 8.94
C ARG A 71 -2.43 -11.94 9.89
#